data_AF-A0A1I4EAU3-F1
#
_entry.id   AF-A0A1I4EAU3-F1
#
_cell.length_a   1.000
_cell.length_b   1.000
_cell.length_c   1.000
_cell.angle_alpha   90.00
_cell.angle_beta   90.00
_cell.angle_gamma   90.00
#
_symmetry.space_group_name_H-M   'P 1'
#
loop_
_entity.id
_entity.type
_entity.pdbx_description
1 polymer ?
#
loop_
_entity_poly.entity_id
_entity_poly.type
_entity_poly.pdbx_seq_one_letter_code
_entity_poly.pdbx_strand_id
1 'polypeptide(L)'
;MADVKAAIFAFIAARNPGLPPGSVTGSTSLVTSDALDSIGILDLMMHLGDRFGVEIDEDSFDLSNFESVDTLAHFIDDRRPA
;
A
#
# COMPACT_ATOMS: atom_id res chain seq x y z
N MET A 1 6.57 -0.35 10.77
CA MET A 1 5.85 -1.35 9.94
C MET A 1 4.33 -1.42 10.23
N ALA A 2 3.89 -1.54 11.49
CA ALA A 2 2.45 -1.67 11.82
C ALA A 2 1.61 -0.46 11.37
N ASP A 3 2.13 0.76 11.51
CA ASP A 3 1.45 1.99 11.11
C ASP A 3 1.28 2.09 9.58
N VAL A 4 2.26 1.60 8.81
CA VAL A 4 2.20 1.57 7.35
C VAL A 4 1.10 0.62 6.88
N LYS A 5 1.03 -0.58 7.45
CA LYS A 5 -0.05 -1.54 7.16
C LYS A 5 -1.42 -0.95 7.48
N ALA A 6 -1.55 -0.28 8.63
CA ALA A 6 -2.78 0.39 9.02
C ALA A 6 -3.19 1.48 8.02
N ALA A 7 -2.23 2.26 7.50
CA ALA A 7 -2.49 3.26 6.47
C ALA A 7 -2.95 2.62 5.14
N ILE A 8 -2.33 1.52 4.71
CA ILE A 8 -2.73 0.78 3.51
C ILE A 8 -4.16 0.26 3.65
N PHE A 9 -4.48 -0.40 4.77
CA PHE A 9 -5.84 -0.92 5.00
C PHE A 9 -6.87 0.20 5.08
N ALA A 10 -6.56 1.32 5.74
CA ALA A 10 -7.43 2.47 5.80
C ALA A 10 -7.70 3.07 4.41
N PHE A 11 -6.66 3.17 3.56
CA PHE A 11 -6.79 3.66 2.19
C PHE A 11 -7.69 2.76 1.35
N ILE A 12 -7.47 1.45 1.41
CA ILE A 12 -8.28 0.46 0.68
C ILE A 12 -9.74 0.49 1.16
N ALA A 13 -9.97 0.56 2.47
CA ALA A 13 -11.32 0.64 3.03
C ALA A 13 -12.03 1.95 2.67
N ALA A 14 -11.29 3.07 2.62
CA ALA A 14 -11.84 4.36 2.21
C ALA A 14 -12.28 4.37 0.73
N ARG A 15 -11.56 3.68 -0.15
CA ARG A 15 -11.96 3.51 -1.56
C ARG A 15 -13.07 2.50 -1.76
N ASN A 16 -13.12 1.47 -0.92
CA ASN A 16 -14.05 0.37 -1.04
C ASN A 16 -14.97 0.31 0.20
N PRO A 17 -15.92 1.24 0.35
CA PRO A 17 -16.79 1.29 1.54
C PRO A 17 -17.70 0.05 1.70
N GLY A 18 -17.83 -0.78 0.66
CA GLY A 18 -18.54 -2.07 0.70
C GLY A 18 -17.66 -3.27 1.04
N LEU A 19 -16.34 -3.10 1.16
CA LEU A 19 -15.41 -4.19 1.45
C LEU A 19 -15.48 -4.55 2.94
N PRO A 20 -15.75 -5.82 3.30
CA PRO A 20 -15.80 -6.24 4.69
C PRO A 20 -14.45 -6.02 5.41
N PRO A 21 -14.46 -5.63 6.70
CA PRO A 21 -13.25 -5.59 7.50
C PRO A 21 -12.61 -6.98 7.57
N GLY A 22 -11.32 -7.08 7.22
CA GLY A 22 -10.58 -8.34 7.16
C GLY A 22 -10.55 -9.04 5.79
N SER A 23 -11.19 -8.47 4.76
CA SER A 23 -11.13 -9.00 3.38
C SER A 23 -9.74 -8.87 2.75
N VAL A 24 -8.97 -7.88 3.20
CA VAL A 24 -7.59 -7.66 2.80
C VAL A 24 -6.71 -7.89 4.02
N THR A 25 -5.69 -8.71 3.83
CA THR A 25 -4.73 -9.14 4.85
C THR A 25 -3.31 -8.75 4.43
N GLY A 26 -2.33 -8.95 5.30
CA GLY A 26 -0.92 -8.71 4.99
C GLY A 26 -0.44 -9.48 3.74
N SER A 27 -0.95 -10.70 3.54
CA SER A 27 -0.59 -11.57 2.41
C SER A 27 -1.43 -11.31 1.16
N THR A 28 -2.39 -10.39 1.21
CA THR A 28 -3.24 -10.09 0.06
C THR A 28 -2.46 -9.30 -0.96
N SER A 29 -2.49 -9.77 -2.20
CA SER A 29 -1.84 -9.11 -3.32
C SER A 29 -2.55 -7.84 -3.74
N LEU A 30 -1.82 -6.73 -3.84
CA LEU A 30 -2.40 -5.42 -4.19
C LEU A 30 -2.59 -5.25 -5.70
N VAL A 31 -1.85 -6.01 -6.50
CA VAL A 31 -1.92 -5.97 -7.99
C VAL A 31 -2.93 -6.93 -8.58
N THR A 32 -3.18 -8.07 -7.91
CA THR A 32 -4.13 -9.09 -8.41
C THR A 32 -5.46 -9.08 -7.68
N SER A 33 -5.57 -8.33 -6.57
CA SER A 33 -6.84 -8.14 -5.88
C SER A 33 -7.66 -7.05 -6.56
N ASP A 34 -8.98 -7.26 -6.62
CA ASP A 34 -9.96 -6.22 -6.96
C ASP A 34 -10.01 -5.05 -5.96
N ALA A 35 -9.11 -4.99 -4.98
CA ALA A 35 -9.04 -3.92 -3.99
C ALA A 35 -8.52 -2.59 -4.57
N LEU A 36 -7.61 -2.63 -5.56
CA LEU A 36 -6.98 -1.45 -6.16
C LEU A 36 -6.77 -1.61 -7.67
N ASP A 37 -7.26 -0.63 -8.43
CA ASP A 37 -6.91 -0.49 -9.85
C ASP A 37 -5.53 0.16 -10.03
N SER A 38 -5.02 0.21 -11.26
CA SER A 38 -3.73 0.84 -11.60
C SER A 38 -3.60 2.28 -11.07
N ILE A 39 -4.68 3.07 -11.11
CA ILE A 39 -4.70 4.44 -10.55
C ILE A 39 -4.72 4.42 -9.03
N GLY A 40 -5.41 3.46 -8.42
CA GLY A 40 -5.46 3.29 -6.97
C GLY A 40 -4.09 2.97 -6.37
N ILE A 41 -3.25 2.23 -7.10
CA ILE A 41 -1.87 1.94 -6.70
C ILE A 41 -1.02 3.22 -6.70
N LEU A 42 -1.11 4.05 -7.74
CA LEU A 42 -0.41 5.33 -7.81
C LEU A 42 -0.80 6.25 -6.64
N ASP A 43 -2.10 6.37 -6.38
CA ASP A 43 -2.62 7.19 -5.29
C ASP A 43 -2.21 6.66 -3.91
N LEU A 44 -2.18 5.33 -3.73
CA LEU A 44 -1.67 4.71 -2.51
C LEU A 44 -0.19 5.05 -2.29
N MET A 45 0.64 4.94 -3.34
CA MET A 45 2.06 5.24 -3.26
C MET A 45 2.31 6.70 -2.89
N MET A 46 1.62 7.64 -3.55
CA MET A 46 1.70 9.06 -3.22
C MET A 46 1.23 9.34 -1.78
N HIS A 47 0.15 8.69 -1.35
CA HIS A 47 -0.37 8.84 0.01
C HIS A 47 0.63 8.34 1.07
N LEU A 48 1.26 7.19 0.85
CA LEU A 48 2.26 6.64 1.76
C LEU A 48 3.55 7.47 1.74
N GLY A 49 4.00 7.90 0.56
CA GLY A 49 5.15 8.78 0.39
C GLY A 49 5.01 10.08 1.17
N ASP A 50 3.91 10.80 0.96
CA ASP A 50 3.62 12.05 1.68
C ASP A 50 3.46 11.82 3.19
N ARG A 51 2.73 10.77 3.59
CA ARG A 51 2.46 10.48 5.00
C ARG A 51 3.71 10.10 5.80
N PHE A 52 4.63 9.35 5.19
CA PHE A 52 5.82 8.81 5.86
C PHE A 52 7.12 9.53 5.46
N GLY A 53 7.04 10.55 4.60
CA GLY A 53 8.21 11.29 4.11
C GLY A 53 9.14 10.42 3.26
N VAL A 54 8.59 9.47 2.50
CA VAL A 54 9.32 8.57 1.62
C VAL A 54 9.34 9.13 0.20
N GLU A 55 10.51 9.18 -0.41
CA GLU A 55 10.64 9.52 -1.83
C GLU A 55 10.20 8.33 -2.68
N ILE A 56 9.21 8.56 -3.56
CA ILE A 56 8.67 7.56 -4.47
C ILE A 56 9.24 7.84 -5.85
N ASP A 57 10.08 6.94 -6.32
CA ASP A 57 10.78 6.98 -7.60
C ASP A 57 10.31 5.88 -8.55
N GLU A 58 10.91 5.78 -9.74
CA GLU A 58 10.54 4.76 -10.73
C GLU A 58 10.77 3.33 -10.21
N ASP A 59 11.84 3.09 -9.44
CA ASP A 59 12.13 1.77 -8.86
C ASP A 59 11.11 1.38 -7.78
N SER A 60 10.43 2.36 -7.19
CA SER A 60 9.35 2.12 -6.24
C SER A 60 8.12 1.47 -6.89
N PHE A 61 7.93 1.64 -8.20
CA PHE A 61 6.79 1.10 -8.95
C PHE A 61 6.98 -0.34 -9.44
N ASP A 62 8.03 -1.04 -9.00
CA ASP A 62 8.22 -2.45 -9.32
C ASP A 62 7.05 -3.31 -8.77
N LEU A 63 6.49 -4.18 -9.62
CA LEU A 63 5.35 -5.04 -9.29
C LEU A 63 5.62 -5.95 -8.07
N SER A 64 6.88 -6.31 -7.82
CA SER A 64 7.28 -7.09 -6.65
C SER A 64 6.96 -6.38 -5.33
N ASN A 65 7.03 -5.05 -5.30
CA ASN A 65 6.68 -4.26 -4.10
C ASN A 65 5.19 -4.35 -3.76
N PHE A 66 4.34 -4.63 -4.76
CA PHE A 66 2.89 -4.71 -4.62
C PHE A 66 2.37 -6.16 -4.58
N GLU A 67 3.26 -7.14 -4.55
CA GLU A 67 2.91 -8.56 -4.47
C GLU A 67 2.06 -8.86 -3.24
N SER A 68 2.28 -8.12 -2.13
CA SER A 68 1.45 -8.19 -0.93
C SER A 68 1.46 -6.88 -0.14
N VAL A 69 0.45 -6.68 0.72
CA VAL A 69 0.43 -5.56 1.67
C VAL A 69 1.66 -5.56 2.58
N ASP A 70 2.11 -6.74 3.00
CA ASP A 70 3.30 -6.89 3.84
C ASP A 70 4.56 -6.43 3.12
N THR A 71 4.72 -6.79 1.84
CA THR A 71 5.86 -6.37 1.01
C THR A 71 5.88 -4.85 0.86
N LEU A 72 4.75 -4.24 0.50
CA LEU A 72 4.66 -2.79 0.35
C LEU A 72 4.92 -2.08 1.68
N ALA A 73 4.37 -2.61 2.77
CA ALA A 73 4.61 -2.05 4.09
C ALA A 73 6.08 -2.09 4.49
N HIS A 74 6.79 -3.18 4.19
CA HIS A 74 8.22 -3.30 4.41
C HIS A 74 9.00 -2.29 3.57
N PHE A 75 8.66 -2.20 2.27
CA PHE A 75 9.29 -1.29 1.32
C PHE A 75 9.27 0.18 1.78
N ILE A 76 8.12 0.65 2.28
CA ILE A 76 7.94 2.02 2.78
C ILE A 76 8.63 2.19 4.14
N ASP A 77 8.55 1.19 5.02
CA ASP A 77 9.17 1.25 6.36
C ASP A 77 10.70 1.27 6.30
N ASP A 78 11.30 0.68 5.27
CA ASP A 78 12.75 0.69 5.02
C ASP A 78 13.24 2.04 4.48
N ARG A 79 12.41 2.75 3.70
CA ARG A 79 12.77 4.01 3.04
C ARG A 79 12.46 5.26 3.86
N ARG A 80 11.63 5.15 4.90
CA ARG A 80 11.29 6.30 5.72
C ARG A 80 12.53 6.81 6.47
N PRO A 81 12.70 8.13 6.60
CA PRO A 81 13.73 8.69 7.44
C PRO A 81 13.54 8.24 8.90
N ALA A 82 14.66 7.92 9.58
CA ALA A 82 14.70 7.45 10.97
C ALA A 82 14.28 8.52 11.99
#